data_AF-A0A060YQ10-F1
#
_entry.id   AF-A0A060YQ10-F1
#
_cell.length_a   1.000
_cell.length_b   1.000
_cell.length_c   1.000
_cell.angle_alpha   90.00
_cell.angle_beta   90.00
_cell.angle_gamma   90.00
#
_symmetry.space_group_name_H-M   'P 1'
#
loop_
_entity.id
_entity.type
_entity.pdbx_description
1 polymer ?
#
loop_
_entity_poly.entity_id
_entity_poly.type
_entity_poly.pdbx_seq_one_letter_code
_entity_poly.pdbx_strand_id
1 'polypeptide(L)'
;MAGFPDFIYKHIVPACFLAPLKPSFDLTDAQTVLTLSECALTLKMIHLRRGPEFIQYLQQEYLPSLQVSPEITQEVCQVLQQPDAKVLKNYMKAFFQRAKL
;
A
#
# COMPACT_ATOMS: atom_id res chain seq x y z
N MET A 1 24.45 -7.85 -6.31
CA MET A 1 24.09 -6.69 -5.48
C MET A 1 22.59 -6.45 -5.61
N ALA A 2 21.79 -6.89 -4.63
CA ALA A 2 20.33 -6.68 -4.62
C ALA A 2 19.92 -5.53 -3.69
N GLY A 3 20.75 -4.48 -3.56
CA GLY A 3 20.55 -3.44 -2.54
C GLY A 3 19.29 -2.59 -2.78
N PHE A 4 19.01 -2.23 -4.02
CA PHE A 4 17.89 -1.33 -4.33
C PHE A 4 16.52 -2.02 -4.25
N PRO A 5 16.27 -3.20 -4.86
CA PRO A 5 15.00 -3.92 -4.68
C PRO A 5 14.72 -4.29 -3.21
N ASP A 6 15.73 -4.78 -2.49
CA ASP A 6 15.61 -5.06 -1.06
C ASP A 6 15.21 -3.82 -0.27
N PHE A 7 15.82 -2.67 -0.57
CA PHE A 7 15.50 -1.43 0.10
C PHE A 7 14.05 -1.00 -0.14
N ILE A 8 13.54 -1.16 -1.36
CA ILE A 8 12.14 -0.88 -1.68
C ILE A 8 11.21 -1.75 -0.82
N TYR A 9 11.43 -3.06 -0.77
CA TYR A 9 10.55 -3.97 -0.04
C TYR A 9 10.69 -3.87 1.49
N LYS A 10 11.89 -3.60 2.01
CA LYS A 10 12.17 -3.54 3.44
C LYS A 10 11.91 -2.17 4.07
N HIS A 11 11.89 -1.09 3.28
CA HIS A 11 11.74 0.26 3.81
C HIS A 11 10.62 1.07 3.14
N ILE A 12 10.58 1.13 1.80
CA ILE A 12 9.63 2.00 1.10
C ILE A 12 8.20 1.46 1.16
N VAL A 13 8.01 0.17 0.86
CA VAL A 13 6.69 -0.46 0.96
C VAL A 13 6.17 -0.37 2.40
N PRO A 14 6.96 -0.72 3.44
CA PRO A 14 6.52 -0.55 4.81
C PRO A 14 6.15 0.86 5.19
N ALA A 15 6.93 1.86 4.78
CA ALA A 15 6.62 3.26 5.07
C ALA A 15 5.23 3.69 4.53
N CYS A 16 4.83 3.18 3.36
CA CYS A 16 3.53 3.48 2.75
C CYS A 16 2.34 2.93 3.56
N PHE A 17 2.56 1.87 4.34
CA PHE A 17 1.52 1.23 5.15
C PHE A 17 1.58 1.60 6.63
N LEU A 18 2.76 1.88 7.18
CA LEU A 18 2.94 2.21 8.60
C LEU A 18 2.66 3.67 8.92
N ALA A 19 2.88 4.60 7.96
CA ALA A 19 2.60 6.02 8.20
C ALA A 19 1.12 6.25 8.58
N PRO A 20 0.14 5.61 7.92
CA PRO A 20 -1.28 5.72 8.29
C PRO A 20 -1.69 5.04 9.59
N LEU A 21 -0.85 4.17 10.18
CA LEU A 21 -1.15 3.48 11.45
C LEU A 21 -0.73 4.31 12.68
N LYS A 22 -0.07 5.44 12.47
CA LYS A 22 0.31 6.31 13.59
C LYS A 22 -0.95 6.96 14.17
N PRO A 23 -1.06 7.11 15.50
CA PRO A 23 -2.20 7.78 16.14
C PRO A 23 -2.44 9.22 15.66
N SER A 24 -1.40 9.86 15.12
CA SER A 24 -1.45 11.22 14.55
C SER A 24 -2.01 11.26 13.13
N PHE A 25 -2.29 10.12 12.50
CA PHE A 25 -2.74 10.06 11.11
C PHE A 25 -4.27 10.08 11.04
N ASP A 26 -4.83 11.28 10.96
CA ASP A 26 -6.27 11.50 10.85
C ASP A 26 -6.74 11.34 9.40
N LEU A 27 -7.53 10.31 9.07
CA LEU A 27 -8.05 10.10 7.71
C LEU A 27 -9.10 11.14 7.25
N THR A 28 -9.45 12.10 8.10
CA THR A 28 -10.33 13.25 7.80
C THR A 28 -9.55 14.54 7.55
N ASP A 29 -8.30 14.61 8.00
CA ASP A 29 -7.41 15.74 7.74
C ASP A 29 -6.94 15.76 6.27
N ALA A 30 -6.85 16.96 5.69
CA ALA A 30 -6.49 17.10 4.28
C ALA A 30 -5.02 16.74 4.01
N GLN A 31 -4.12 17.03 4.95
CA GLN A 31 -2.68 16.83 4.77
C GLN A 31 -2.28 15.35 4.87
N THR A 32 -2.87 14.62 5.79
CA THR A 32 -2.73 13.15 5.88
C THR A 32 -3.36 12.44 4.67
N VAL A 33 -4.51 12.91 4.16
CA VAL A 33 -5.12 12.37 2.93
C VAL A 33 -4.23 12.59 1.71
N LEU A 34 -3.58 13.75 1.62
CA LEU A 34 -2.56 13.99 0.58
C LEU A 34 -1.37 13.03 0.74
N THR A 35 -0.87 12.84 1.96
CA THR A 35 0.22 11.90 2.26
C THR A 35 -0.16 10.46 1.86
N LEU A 36 -1.38 10.03 2.18
CA LEU A 36 -1.91 8.72 1.79
C LEU A 36 -1.97 8.56 0.27
N SER A 37 -2.32 9.64 -0.44
CA SER A 37 -2.35 9.67 -1.90
C SER A 37 -0.96 9.50 -2.52
N GLU A 38 0.07 10.06 -1.90
CA GLU A 38 1.47 9.87 -2.32
C GLU A 38 1.97 8.45 -2.03
N CYS A 39 1.57 7.86 -0.89
CA CYS A 39 1.82 6.43 -0.61
C CYS A 39 1.18 5.54 -1.69
N ALA A 40 -0.07 5.81 -2.06
CA ALA A 40 -0.78 5.10 -3.13
C ALA A 40 -0.01 5.17 -4.46
N LEU A 41 0.42 6.38 -4.86
CA LEU A 41 1.22 6.57 -6.08
C LEU A 41 2.55 5.84 -6.04
N THR A 42 3.23 5.87 -4.89
CA THR A 42 4.51 5.17 -4.70
C THR A 42 4.34 3.68 -4.92
N LEU A 43 3.32 3.07 -4.29
CA LEU A 43 2.99 1.65 -4.48
C LEU A 43 2.65 1.36 -5.94
N LYS A 44 1.88 2.22 -6.61
CA LYS A 44 1.56 2.08 -8.04
C LYS A 44 2.81 2.10 -8.92
N MET A 45 3.74 3.00 -8.65
CA MET A 45 5.00 3.08 -9.40
C MET A 45 5.88 1.85 -9.18
N ILE A 46 5.96 1.34 -7.95
CA ILE A 46 6.65 0.08 -7.66
C ILE A 46 6.02 -1.06 -8.44
N HIS A 47 4.69 -1.16 -8.45
CA HIS A 47 3.97 -2.15 -9.25
C HIS A 47 4.28 -2.03 -10.75
N LEU A 48 4.27 -0.84 -11.33
CA LEU A 48 4.58 -0.65 -12.74
C LEU A 48 6.01 -1.07 -13.10
N ARG A 49 6.96 -0.99 -12.16
CA ARG A 49 8.36 -1.38 -12.37
C ARG A 49 8.64 -2.85 -12.11
N ARG A 50 7.98 -3.45 -11.12
CA ARG A 50 8.22 -4.84 -10.66
C ARG A 50 7.19 -5.83 -11.21
N GLY A 51 6.05 -5.34 -11.67
CA GLY A 51 5.00 -6.15 -12.27
C GLY A 51 4.38 -7.14 -11.27
N PRO A 52 4.13 -8.39 -11.71
CA PRO A 52 3.46 -9.41 -10.89
C PRO A 52 4.19 -9.78 -9.60
N GLU A 53 5.53 -9.71 -9.59
CA GLU A 53 6.35 -10.03 -8.42
C GLU A 53 5.93 -9.22 -7.18
N PHE A 54 5.65 -7.92 -7.38
CA PHE A 54 5.24 -7.07 -6.28
C PHE A 54 3.86 -7.44 -5.73
N ILE A 55 2.94 -7.86 -6.60
CA ILE A 55 1.63 -8.33 -6.16
C ILE A 55 1.78 -9.62 -5.33
N GLN A 56 2.63 -10.54 -5.78
CA GLN A 56 2.93 -11.76 -5.04
C GLN A 56 3.52 -11.45 -3.66
N TYR A 57 4.50 -10.55 -3.59
CA TYR A 57 5.09 -10.10 -2.32
C TYR A 57 4.05 -9.51 -1.36
N LEU A 58 3.17 -8.63 -1.86
CA LEU A 58 2.10 -8.05 -1.04
C LEU A 58 1.15 -9.11 -0.51
N GLN A 59 0.74 -10.06 -1.35
CA GLN A 59 -0.25 -11.10 -1.01
C GLN A 59 0.30 -12.18 -0.08
N GLN A 60 1.56 -12.58 -0.25
CA GLN A 60 2.13 -13.75 0.41
C GLN A 60 2.99 -13.39 1.62
N GLU A 61 3.59 -12.20 1.65
CA GLU A 61 4.57 -11.82 2.66
C GLU A 61 4.10 -10.60 3.45
N TYR A 62 3.97 -9.45 2.79
CA TYR A 62 3.88 -8.18 3.49
C TYR A 62 2.52 -7.95 4.18
N LEU A 63 1.41 -8.01 3.46
CA LEU A 63 0.09 -7.76 4.05
C LEU A 63 -0.31 -8.82 5.09
N PRO A 64 -0.01 -10.13 4.89
CA PRO A 64 -0.18 -11.12 5.95
C PRO A 64 0.66 -10.83 7.20
N SER A 65 1.88 -10.29 7.06
CA SER A 65 2.71 -9.91 8.22
C SER A 65 2.10 -8.77 9.05
N LEU A 66 1.26 -7.94 8.42
CA LEU A 66 0.44 -6.93 9.08
C LEU A 66 -0.90 -7.46 9.59
N GLN A 67 -1.17 -8.77 9.47
CA GLN A 67 -2.44 -9.41 9.85
C GLN A 67 -3.67 -8.89 9.07
N VAL A 68 -3.45 -8.34 7.87
CA VAL A 68 -4.55 -7.94 6.96
C VAL A 68 -5.28 -9.19 6.48
N SER A 69 -6.61 -9.19 6.51
CA SER A 69 -7.40 -10.34 6.09
C SER A 69 -7.16 -10.69 4.60
N PRO A 70 -7.29 -11.97 4.21
CA PRO A 70 -7.11 -12.38 2.82
C PRO A 70 -8.05 -11.65 1.85
N GLU A 71 -9.29 -11.34 2.25
CA GLU A 71 -10.24 -10.63 1.39
C GLU A 71 -9.77 -9.21 1.07
N ILE A 72 -9.31 -8.48 2.09
CA ILE A 72 -8.81 -7.10 1.93
C ILE A 72 -7.49 -7.10 1.16
N THR A 73 -6.62 -8.08 1.42
CA THR A 73 -5.36 -8.30 0.68
C THR A 73 -5.61 -8.51 -0.81
N GLN A 74 -6.59 -9.33 -1.18
CA GLN A 74 -6.95 -9.54 -2.59
C GLN A 74 -7.49 -8.26 -3.23
N GLU A 75 -8.38 -7.56 -2.53
CA GLU A 75 -9.03 -6.34 -3.03
C GLU A 75 -8.00 -5.23 -3.29
N VAL A 76 -7.10 -4.95 -2.34
CA VAL A 76 -6.05 -3.92 -2.54
C VAL A 76 -5.12 -4.27 -3.69
N CYS A 77 -4.80 -5.55 -3.87
CA CYS A 77 -3.96 -6.01 -4.98
C CYS A 77 -4.66 -5.86 -6.34
N GLN A 78 -5.96 -6.18 -6.41
CA GLN A 78 -6.76 -5.97 -7.62
C GLN A 78 -6.84 -4.48 -7.97
N VAL A 79 -7.11 -3.62 -6.99
CA VAL A 79 -7.16 -2.17 -7.20
C VAL A 79 -5.80 -1.61 -7.64
N LEU A 80 -4.71 -2.09 -7.05
CA LEU A 80 -3.34 -1.69 -7.41
C LEU A 80 -2.99 -2.04 -8.87
N GLN A 81 -3.57 -3.11 -9.42
CA GLN A 81 -3.37 -3.52 -10.82
C GLN A 81 -4.17 -2.66 -11.82
N GLN A 82 -5.25 -1.99 -11.40
CA GLN A 82 -6.05 -1.15 -12.30
C GLN A 82 -5.25 0.03 -12.84
N PRO A 83 -5.38 0.40 -14.13
CA PRO A 83 -4.54 1.43 -14.75
C PRO A 83 -4.69 2.81 -14.11
N ASP A 84 -5.88 3.15 -13.61
CA ASP A 84 -6.17 4.44 -13.02
C ASP A 84 -5.73 4.53 -11.54
N ALA A 85 -4.67 5.30 -11.29
CA ALA A 85 -4.18 5.57 -9.94
C ALA A 85 -5.18 6.32 -9.05
N LYS A 86 -6.18 7.01 -9.63
CA LYS A 86 -7.24 7.68 -8.85
C LYS A 86 -8.09 6.66 -8.10
N VAL A 87 -8.35 5.50 -8.70
CA VAL A 87 -9.09 4.41 -8.03
C VAL A 87 -8.31 3.92 -6.81
N LEU A 88 -7.00 3.70 -6.96
CA LEU A 88 -6.14 3.31 -5.85
C LEU A 88 -6.12 4.35 -4.74
N LYS A 89 -5.91 5.63 -5.06
CA LYS A 89 -5.92 6.73 -4.07
C LYS A 89 -7.22 6.76 -3.26
N ASN A 90 -8.36 6.64 -3.94
CA ASN A 90 -9.66 6.62 -3.29
C ASN A 90 -9.85 5.38 -2.41
N TYR A 91 -9.37 4.23 -2.89
CA TYR A 91 -9.47 2.97 -2.16
C TYR A 91 -8.59 2.91 -0.91
N MET A 92 -7.40 3.53 -0.91
CA MET A 92 -6.47 3.47 0.23
C MET A 92 -7.13 3.94 1.55
N LYS A 93 -8.04 4.91 1.50
CA LYS A 93 -8.78 5.34 2.70
C LYS A 93 -9.68 4.22 3.23
N ALA A 94 -10.43 3.57 2.34
CA ALA A 94 -11.30 2.45 2.70
C ALA A 94 -10.49 1.24 3.20
N PHE A 95 -9.31 0.99 2.62
CA PHE A 95 -8.38 -0.04 3.08
C PHE A 95 -8.04 0.16 4.55
N PHE A 96 -7.54 1.32 4.96
CA PHE A 96 -7.13 1.55 6.35
C PHE A 96 -8.31 1.56 7.33
N GLN A 97 -9.50 1.98 6.89
CA GLN A 97 -10.71 1.88 7.70
C GLN A 97 -11.16 0.42 7.94
N ARG A 98 -10.93 -0.46 6.96
CA ARG A 98 -11.41 -1.86 7.00
C ARG A 98 -10.37 -2.84 7.51
N ALA A 99 -9.09 -2.59 7.26
CA ALA A 99 -8.00 -3.48 7.61
C ALA A 99 -7.82 -3.66 9.13
N LYS A 100 -8.45 -2.80 9.95
CA LYS A 100 -8.37 -2.81 11.43
C LYS A 100 -6.93 -2.97 11.92
N LEU A 101 -6.02 -2.26 11.25
CA LEU A 101 -4.60 -2.19 11.56
C LEU A 101 -4.31 -1.23 12.71
#